data_AF-A0A7W2R186-F1
#
_entry.id   AF-A0A7W2R186-F1
#
_cell.length_a   1.000
_cell.length_b   1.000
_cell.length_c   1.000
_cell.angle_alpha   90.00
_cell.angle_beta   90.00
_cell.angle_gamma   90.00
#
_symmetry.space_group_name_H-M   'P 1'
#
loop_
_entity.id
_entity.type
_entity.pdbx_description
1 polymer ?
#
loop_
_entity_poly.entity_id
_entity_poly.type
_entity_poly.pdbx_seq_one_letter_code
_entity_poly.pdbx_strand_id
1 'polypeptide(L)'
;MSFLKKLSAFIVLLIGCGYLSVLWDGHKNFELTSEKLVRRLGATIVDELAGSSQTCRAMARIDTVTVKSDWALASKGLATLYIAGKGDAAFSIDYKIEAVGEKVYVKPLDMTAAQLSLSQFMLSRCS
;
A
#
# COMPACT_ATOMS: atom_id res chain seq x y z
N MET A 1 -18.21 31.50 33.79
CA MET A 1 -17.22 30.40 33.73
C MET A 1 -15.85 30.96 34.14
N SER A 2 -15.28 30.52 35.27
CA SER A 2 -13.99 31.03 35.80
C SER A 2 -12.82 30.69 34.86
N PHE A 3 -11.81 31.57 34.80
CA PHE A 3 -10.59 31.43 34.00
C PHE A 3 -9.89 30.08 34.25
N LEU A 4 -9.85 29.61 35.50
CA LEU A 4 -9.31 28.30 35.88
C LEU A 4 -10.02 27.12 35.18
N LYS A 5 -11.35 27.19 34.99
CA LYS A 5 -12.11 26.15 34.28
C LYS A 5 -11.85 26.16 32.78
N LYS A 6 -11.59 27.35 32.20
CA LYS A 6 -11.20 27.47 30.78
C LYS A 6 -9.77 26.96 30.56
N LEU A 7 -8.86 27.28 31.47
CA LEU A 7 -7.47 26.83 31.45
C LEU A 7 -7.39 25.30 31.59
N SER A 8 -8.13 24.69 32.51
CA SER A 8 -8.14 23.23 32.67
C SER A 8 -8.71 22.53 31.42
N ALA A 9 -9.81 23.05 30.86
CA ALA A 9 -10.37 22.52 29.62
C ALA A 9 -9.37 22.61 28.45
N PHE A 10 -8.64 23.73 28.37
CA PHE A 10 -7.61 23.93 27.34
C PHE A 10 -6.44 22.95 27.47
N ILE A 11 -5.95 22.69 28.69
CA ILE A 11 -4.87 21.72 28.94
C ILE A 11 -5.32 20.30 28.55
N VAL A 12 -6.54 19.90 28.92
CA VAL A 12 -7.09 18.58 28.54
C VAL A 12 -7.17 18.44 27.03
N LEU A 13 -7.57 19.51 26.32
CA LEU A 13 -7.68 19.52 24.87
C LEU A 13 -6.29 19.40 24.21
N LEU A 14 -5.28 20.10 24.72
CA LEU A 14 -3.90 19.99 24.25
C LEU A 14 -3.32 18.57 24.42
N ILE A 15 -3.57 17.94 25.57
CA ILE A 15 -3.14 16.54 25.81
C ILE A 15 -3.84 15.60 24.82
N GLY A 16 -5.14 15.81 24.58
CA GLY A 16 -5.90 15.05 23.59
C GLY A 16 -5.33 15.19 22.17
N CYS A 17 -4.99 16.42 21.76
CA CYS A 17 -4.36 16.68 20.47
C CYS A 17 -2.98 16.00 20.35
N GLY A 18 -2.16 16.04 21.41
CA GLY A 18 -0.85 15.39 21.41
C GLY A 18 -0.93 13.86 21.29
N TYR A 19 -1.94 13.24 21.92
CA TYR A 19 -2.17 11.81 21.75
C TYR A 19 -2.63 11.46 20.32
N LEU A 20 -3.54 12.25 19.75
CA LEU A 20 -4.01 12.10 18.37
C LEU A 20 -2.89 12.27 17.34
N SER A 21 -1.92 13.16 17.57
CA SER A 21 -0.81 13.36 16.64
C SER A 21 0.13 12.14 16.59
N VAL A 22 0.46 11.55 17.74
CA VAL A 22 1.30 10.33 17.79
C VAL A 22 0.63 9.16 17.08
N LEU A 23 -0.67 9.03 17.30
CA LEU A 23 -1.51 8.02 16.67
C LEU A 23 -1.58 8.21 15.14
N TRP A 24 -1.70 9.45 14.69
CA TRP A 24 -1.66 9.80 13.27
C TRP A 24 -0.30 9.52 12.62
N ASP A 25 0.80 9.83 13.32
CA ASP A 25 2.15 9.54 12.82
C ASP A 25 2.39 8.02 12.67
N GLY A 26 1.87 7.22 13.61
CA GLY A 26 1.88 5.76 13.51
C GLY A 26 1.11 5.25 12.29
N HIS A 27 -0.07 5.81 12.05
CA HIS A 27 -0.89 5.50 10.89
C HIS A 27 -0.20 5.87 9.56
N LYS A 28 0.35 7.07 9.46
CA LYS A 28 1.11 7.52 8.29
C LYS A 28 2.32 6.62 8.02
N ASN A 29 3.03 6.20 9.08
CA ASN A 29 4.16 5.30 8.95
C ASN A 29 3.74 3.91 8.46
N PHE A 30 2.58 3.41 8.91
CA PHE A 30 1.99 2.16 8.43
C PHE A 30 1.69 2.22 6.93
N GLU A 31 1.03 3.27 6.46
CA GLU A 31 0.70 3.43 5.03
C GLU A 31 1.97 3.54 4.16
N LEU A 32 2.92 4.38 4.57
CA LEU A 32 4.19 4.55 3.84
C LEU A 32 5.02 3.26 3.79
N THR A 33 5.06 2.50 4.89
CA THR A 33 5.80 1.23 4.95
C THR A 33 5.13 0.19 4.06
N SER A 34 3.80 0.12 4.10
CA SER A 34 3.00 -0.78 3.26
C SER A 34 3.20 -0.46 1.78
N GLU A 35 3.14 0.81 1.39
CA GLU A 35 3.37 1.25 0.01
C GLU A 35 4.77 0.87 -0.46
N LYS A 36 5.80 1.13 0.35
CA LYS A 36 7.19 0.76 0.03
C LYS A 36 7.36 -0.74 -0.16
N LEU A 37 6.76 -1.56 0.71
CA LEU A 37 6.82 -3.01 0.61
C LEU A 37 6.15 -3.51 -0.67
N VAL A 38 4.95 -3.02 -0.97
CA VAL A 38 4.20 -3.40 -2.18
C VAL A 38 4.92 -2.93 -3.44
N ARG A 39 5.49 -1.71 -3.45
CA ARG A 39 6.33 -1.24 -4.57
C ARG A 39 7.55 -2.12 -4.78
N ARG A 40 8.22 -2.57 -3.72
CA ARG A 40 9.36 -3.50 -3.83
C ARG A 40 8.93 -4.85 -4.40
N LEU A 41 7.81 -5.40 -3.95
CA LEU A 41 7.25 -6.64 -4.53
C LEU A 41 6.90 -6.45 -6.00
N GLY A 42 6.28 -5.32 -6.35
CA GLY A 42 5.97 -4.97 -7.73
C GLY A 42 7.22 -4.79 -8.60
N ALA A 43 8.30 -4.24 -8.05
CA ALA A 43 9.56 -4.09 -8.77
C ALA A 43 10.15 -5.47 -9.09
N THR A 44 10.13 -6.40 -8.14
CA THR A 44 10.54 -7.80 -8.39
C THR A 44 9.70 -8.45 -9.49
N ILE A 45 8.37 -8.25 -9.49
CA ILE A 45 7.49 -8.78 -10.54
C ILE A 45 7.87 -8.17 -11.90
N VAL A 46 8.06 -6.85 -11.97
CA VAL A 46 8.45 -6.16 -13.22
C VAL A 46 9.83 -6.61 -13.71
N ASP A 47 10.78 -6.84 -12.81
CA ASP A 47 12.11 -7.34 -13.15
C ASP A 47 12.06 -8.77 -13.70
N GLU A 48 11.25 -9.65 -13.10
CA GLU A 48 11.00 -11.00 -13.61
C GLU A 48 10.32 -10.97 -14.99
N LEU A 49 9.33 -10.09 -15.17
CA LEU A 49 8.70 -9.85 -16.47
C LEU A 49 9.71 -9.37 -17.51
N ALA A 50 10.59 -8.43 -17.15
CA ALA A 50 11.65 -7.91 -18.01
C ALA A 50 12.75 -8.95 -18.34
N GLY A 51 12.91 -9.96 -17.48
CA GLY A 51 13.73 -11.14 -17.72
C GLY A 51 13.08 -12.13 -18.70
N SER A 52 11.76 -12.21 -18.71
CA SER A 52 11.01 -13.16 -19.54
C SER A 52 10.93 -12.79 -21.03
N SER A 53 10.82 -11.50 -21.37
CA SER A 53 10.79 -11.05 -22.78
C SER A 53 11.30 -9.61 -22.96
N GLN A 54 11.85 -9.31 -24.15
CA GLN A 54 12.32 -7.96 -24.50
C GLN A 54 11.17 -6.95 -24.57
N THR A 55 9.99 -7.39 -24.98
CA THR A 55 8.80 -6.55 -25.07
C THR A 55 8.24 -6.23 -23.68
N CYS A 56 8.21 -7.19 -22.74
CA CYS A 56 7.87 -6.92 -21.34
C CYS A 56 8.85 -5.92 -20.72
N ARG A 57 10.15 -6.06 -20.98
CA ARG A 57 11.15 -5.10 -20.49
C ARG A 57 10.88 -3.65 -20.91
N ALA A 58 10.37 -3.45 -22.12
CA ALA A 58 10.09 -2.12 -22.65
C ALA A 58 8.76 -1.54 -22.17
N MET A 59 7.81 -2.38 -21.76
CA MET A 59 6.40 -1.99 -21.57
C MET A 59 5.92 -2.13 -20.13
N ALA A 60 6.37 -3.17 -19.41
CA ALA A 60 5.92 -3.46 -18.06
C ALA A 60 6.52 -2.46 -17.07
N ARG A 61 5.64 -1.74 -16.37
CA ARG A 61 6.04 -0.76 -15.34
C ARG A 61 5.02 -0.68 -14.24
N ILE A 62 5.48 -0.42 -13.01
CA ILE A 62 4.58 -0.07 -11.93
C ILE A 62 3.95 1.28 -12.29
N ASP A 63 2.63 1.30 -12.38
CA ASP A 63 1.88 2.52 -12.61
C ASP A 63 1.63 3.21 -11.28
N THR A 64 0.85 2.56 -10.41
CA THR A 64 0.47 3.11 -9.10
C THR A 64 0.44 2.02 -8.05
N VAL A 65 0.74 2.41 -6.80
CA VAL A 65 0.41 1.61 -5.62
C VAL A 65 -0.56 2.40 -4.78
N THR A 66 -1.68 1.79 -4.44
CA THR A 66 -2.65 2.39 -3.52
C THR A 66 -2.66 1.59 -2.23
N VAL A 67 -2.74 2.30 -1.10
CA VAL A 67 -2.86 1.70 0.22
C VAL A 67 -4.10 2.29 0.86
N LYS A 68 -4.97 1.43 1.39
CA LYS A 68 -6.17 1.79 2.11
C LYS A 68 -6.17 1.05 3.44
N SER A 69 -5.99 1.79 4.51
CA SER A 69 -6.25 1.33 5.87
C SER A 69 -7.75 1.18 6.12
N ASP A 70 -8.14 0.27 7.03
CA ASP A 70 -9.57 0.10 7.37
C ASP A 70 -10.15 1.32 8.11
N TRP A 71 -9.30 2.04 8.85
CA TRP A 71 -9.61 3.29 9.56
C TRP A 71 -8.30 4.00 9.95
N ALA A 72 -8.39 5.26 10.40
CA ALA A 72 -7.25 6.15 10.65
C ALA A 72 -6.23 5.66 11.70
N LEU A 73 -6.49 4.54 12.40
CA LEU A 73 -5.57 3.90 13.35
C LEU A 73 -5.54 2.38 13.17
N ALA A 74 -6.01 1.88 12.02
CA ALA A 74 -5.99 0.47 11.73
C ALA A 74 -4.55 -0.03 11.61
N SER A 75 -4.28 -1.17 12.24
CA SER A 75 -3.12 -2.00 11.93
C SER A 75 -3.38 -2.92 10.74
N LYS A 76 -4.48 -2.73 10.01
CA LYS A 76 -4.93 -3.60 8.91
C LYS A 76 -5.43 -2.75 7.76
N GLY A 77 -5.34 -3.33 6.57
CA GLY A 77 -5.90 -2.71 5.38
C GLY A 77 -5.66 -3.55 4.13
N LEU A 78 -5.83 -2.89 3.01
CA LEU A 78 -5.59 -3.42 1.68
C LEU A 78 -4.62 -2.53 0.93
N ALA A 79 -3.78 -3.14 0.10
CA ALA A 79 -2.95 -2.43 -0.84
C ALA A 79 -3.13 -3.03 -2.23
N THR A 80 -3.28 -2.18 -3.24
CA THR A 80 -3.42 -2.61 -4.63
C THR A 80 -2.24 -2.09 -5.43
N LEU A 81 -1.52 -3.01 -6.07
CA LEU A 81 -0.45 -2.73 -7.01
C LEU A 81 -1.02 -2.74 -8.42
N TYR A 82 -0.80 -1.67 -9.19
CA TYR A 82 -1.15 -1.57 -10.60
C TYR A 82 0.11 -1.63 -11.45
N ILE A 83 0.13 -2.53 -12.42
CA ILE A 83 1.21 -2.65 -13.41
C ILE A 83 0.62 -2.38 -14.79
N ALA A 84 1.19 -1.41 -15.47
CA ALA A 84 0.86 -1.06 -16.85
C ALA A 84 1.76 -1.84 -17.83
N GLY A 85 1.22 -2.08 -19.02
CA GLY A 85 1.86 -2.75 -20.15
C GLY A 85 1.54 -2.07 -21.47
N LYS A 86 1.63 -2.83 -22.57
CA LYS A 86 1.46 -2.33 -23.93
C LYS A 86 0.01 -1.91 -24.21
N GLY A 87 -0.18 -0.75 -24.85
CA GLY A 87 -1.49 -0.31 -25.35
C GLY A 87 -2.54 -0.09 -24.26
N ASP A 88 -2.16 0.60 -23.18
CA ASP A 88 -3.01 0.90 -22.01
C ASP A 88 -3.54 -0.33 -21.26
N ALA A 89 -2.94 -1.50 -21.50
CA ALA A 89 -3.21 -2.67 -20.71
C ALA A 89 -2.69 -2.46 -19.29
N ALA A 90 -3.53 -2.71 -18.29
CA ALA A 90 -3.14 -2.71 -16.89
C ALA A 90 -3.69 -3.97 -16.22
N PHE A 91 -2.97 -4.47 -15.24
CA PHE A 91 -3.50 -5.44 -14.30
C PHE A 91 -3.18 -5.01 -12.87
N SER A 92 -3.98 -5.50 -11.93
CA SER A 92 -3.83 -5.20 -10.52
C SER A 92 -3.60 -6.46 -9.71
N ILE A 93 -2.81 -6.33 -8.65
CA ILE A 93 -2.68 -7.36 -7.62
C ILE A 93 -3.09 -6.73 -6.30
N ASP A 94 -4.08 -7.34 -5.66
CA ASP A 94 -4.53 -6.96 -4.33
C ASP A 94 -3.77 -7.71 -3.25
N TYR A 95 -3.34 -6.97 -2.24
CA TYR A 95 -2.63 -7.46 -1.07
C TYR A 95 -3.39 -7.08 0.19
N LYS A 96 -3.45 -8.02 1.12
CA LYS A 96 -3.77 -7.75 2.51
C LYS A 96 -2.52 -7.24 3.23
N ILE A 97 -2.67 -6.16 3.98
CA ILE A 97 -1.62 -5.60 4.81
C ILE A 97 -2.00 -5.67 6.29
N GLU A 98 -1.05 -6.03 7.14
CA GLU A 98 -1.26 -6.17 8.58
C GLU A 98 0.00 -5.78 9.34
N ALA A 99 -0.11 -4.89 10.31
CA ALA A 99 0.94 -4.54 11.25
C ALA A 99 0.81 -5.38 12.52
N VAL A 100 1.89 -6.05 12.89
CA VAL A 100 2.01 -6.82 14.14
C VAL A 100 3.26 -6.33 14.86
N GLY A 101 3.05 -5.61 15.98
CA GLY A 101 4.12 -4.88 16.64
C GLY A 101 4.70 -3.81 15.71
N GLU A 102 6.02 -3.81 15.54
CA GLU A 102 6.75 -2.87 14.67
C GLU A 102 6.90 -3.35 13.22
N LYS A 103 6.35 -4.52 12.88
CA LYS A 103 6.49 -5.12 11.55
C LYS A 103 5.21 -5.00 10.74
N VAL A 104 5.36 -4.68 9.47
CA VAL A 104 4.27 -4.68 8.48
C VAL A 104 4.42 -5.92 7.60
N TYR A 105 3.34 -6.66 7.48
CA TYR A 105 3.21 -7.85 6.66
C TYR A 105 2.34 -7.53 5.45
N VAL A 106 2.74 -8.03 4.29
CA VAL A 106 2.01 -7.89 3.03
C VAL A 106 1.82 -9.29 2.47
N LYS A 107 0.58 -9.67 2.17
CA LYS A 107 0.25 -10.98 1.59
C LYS A 107 -0.75 -10.81 0.44
N PRO A 108 -0.58 -11.49 -0.70
CA PRO A 108 -1.58 -11.47 -1.76
C PRO A 108 -2.95 -11.91 -1.22
N LEU A 109 -4.00 -11.20 -1.60
CA LEU A 109 -5.37 -11.54 -1.20
C LEU A 109 -5.78 -12.89 -1.78
N ASP A 110 -5.47 -13.09 -3.06
CA ASP A 110 -5.65 -14.34 -3.79
C ASP A 110 -4.41 -14.61 -4.65
N MET A 111 -3.61 -15.58 -4.22
CA MET A 111 -2.39 -15.99 -4.92
C MET A 111 -2.68 -16.60 -6.29
N THR A 112 -3.77 -17.36 -6.41
CA THR A 112 -4.12 -18.06 -7.65
C THR A 112 -4.63 -17.07 -8.69
N ALA A 113 -5.51 -16.14 -8.30
CA ALA A 113 -5.99 -15.09 -9.19
C ALA A 113 -4.85 -14.14 -9.62
N ALA A 114 -3.94 -13.79 -8.70
CA ALA A 114 -2.78 -12.97 -9.00
C ALA A 114 -1.83 -13.65 -10.01
N GLN A 115 -1.52 -14.94 -9.80
CA GLN A 115 -0.71 -15.72 -10.73
C GLN A 115 -1.36 -15.83 -12.11
N LEU A 116 -2.66 -16.14 -12.17
CA LEU A 116 -3.39 -16.23 -13.43
C LEU A 116 -3.37 -14.90 -14.19
N SER A 117 -3.61 -13.79 -13.49
CA SER A 117 -3.60 -12.44 -14.07
C SER A 117 -2.22 -12.07 -14.60
N LEU A 118 -1.17 -12.40 -13.85
CA LEU A 118 0.22 -12.19 -14.28
C LEU A 118 0.56 -13.02 -15.53
N SER A 119 0.16 -14.28 -15.58
CA SER A 119 0.37 -15.13 -16.76
C SER A 119 -0.38 -14.61 -17.98
N GLN A 120 -1.64 -14.18 -17.82
CA GLN A 120 -2.40 -13.58 -18.92
C GLN A 120 -1.78 -12.26 -19.40
N PHE A 121 -1.27 -11.45 -18.48
CA PHE A 121 -0.57 -10.21 -18.80
C PHE A 121 0.71 -10.48 -19.60
N MET A 122 1.53 -11.45 -19.17
CA MET A 122 2.72 -11.88 -19.91
C MET A 122 2.38 -12.31 -21.35
N LEU A 123 1.35 -13.12 -21.51
CA LEU A 123 1.01 -13.73 -22.79
C LEU A 123 0.36 -12.74 -23.78
N SER A 124 -0.43 -11.78 -23.29
CA SER A 124 -1.28 -10.94 -24.17
C SER A 124 -0.95 -9.45 -24.16
N ARG A 125 -0.29 -8.95 -23.11
CA ARG A 125 -0.06 -7.51 -22.87
C ARG A 125 1.42 -7.12 -22.87
N CYS A 126 2.29 -8.13 -22.98
CA CYS A 126 3.72 -8.03 -23.17
C CYS A 126 4.18 -8.65 -24.50
N SER A 127 3.29 -8.97 -25.43
CA SER A 127 3.63 -9.48 -26.78
C SER A 127 3.45 -8.39 -27.84
#